data_AF-A0A536NYZ6-F1
#
_entry.id   AF-A0A536NYZ6-F1
#
_cell.length_a   1.000
_cell.length_b   1.000
_cell.length_c   1.000
_cell.angle_alpha   90.00
_cell.angle_beta   90.00
_cell.angle_gamma   90.00
#
_symmetry.space_group_name_H-M   'P 1'
#
loop_
_entity.id
_entity.type
_entity.pdbx_description
1 polymer ?
#
loop_
_entity_poly.entity_id
_entity_poly.type
_entity_poly.pdbx_seq_one_letter_code
_entity_poly.pdbx_strand_id
1 'polypeptide(L)'
;MSKYVFVTGGVVSSLGKGITAASIGNILKARHLTVSLQKLDPYLNVDPGTMSPYQHGEVFVTDDGAETDLDLGHYERFVDENLTVASNVTTGKIYQEVIARERRGDYLGATVQVIPHVTN
;
A
#
# COMPACT_ATOMS: atom_id res chain seq x y z
N MET A 1 -18.20 6.16 -11.12
CA MET A 1 -17.76 4.88 -10.53
C MET A 1 -16.27 4.72 -10.81
N SER A 2 -15.45 4.57 -9.77
CA SER A 2 -14.00 4.38 -9.92
C SER A 2 -13.68 3.02 -10.55
N LYS A 3 -12.59 2.94 -11.32
CA LYS A 3 -12.09 1.71 -11.92
C LYS A 3 -10.84 1.27 -11.16
N TYR A 4 -10.71 -0.04 -10.93
CA TYR A 4 -9.57 -0.63 -10.23
C TYR A 4 -8.76 -1.48 -11.21
N VAL A 5 -7.44 -1.25 -11.23
CA VAL A 5 -6.48 -2.05 -12.01
C VAL A 5 -5.52 -2.69 -11.00
N PHE A 6 -5.61 -4.00 -10.86
CA PHE A 6 -4.71 -4.75 -9.98
C PHE A 6 -3.48 -5.21 -10.77
N VAL A 7 -2.29 -4.79 -10.31
CA VAL A 7 -1.00 -5.24 -10.88
C VAL A 7 -0.44 -6.32 -9.97
N THR A 8 -0.45 -7.57 -10.45
CA THR A 8 0.08 -8.72 -9.72
C THR A 8 1.45 -9.14 -10.25
N GLY A 9 2.23 -9.82 -9.42
CA GLY A 9 3.55 -10.36 -9.77
C GLY A 9 3.55 -11.87 -9.81
N GLY A 10 4.25 -12.45 -10.79
CA GLY A 10 4.51 -13.89 -10.87
C GLY A 10 6.00 -14.19 -11.05
N VAL A 11 6.38 -15.45 -10.86
CA VAL A 11 7.73 -16.01 -11.05
C VAL A 11 8.75 -15.53 -10.01
N VAL A 12 9.18 -14.27 -10.05
CA VAL A 12 10.20 -13.71 -9.13
C VAL A 12 9.89 -12.25 -8.77
N SER A 13 10.45 -11.79 -7.64
CA SER A 13 10.42 -10.37 -7.29
C SER A 13 11.44 -9.56 -8.11
N SER A 14 11.42 -8.24 -7.96
CA SER A 14 12.37 -7.31 -8.62
C SER A 14 12.27 -7.16 -10.15
N LEU A 15 11.16 -7.62 -10.76
CA LEU A 15 10.89 -7.42 -12.20
C LEU A 15 10.39 -6.01 -12.60
N GLY A 16 10.44 -5.03 -11.69
CA GLY A 16 9.99 -3.66 -11.98
C GLY A 16 8.48 -3.43 -11.94
N LYS A 17 7.76 -4.13 -11.04
CA LYS A 17 6.31 -3.98 -10.87
C LYS A 17 5.90 -2.54 -10.51
N GLY A 18 6.59 -1.93 -9.54
CA GLY A 18 6.34 -0.56 -9.11
C GLY A 18 6.49 0.45 -10.25
N ILE A 19 7.60 0.39 -10.99
CA ILE A 19 7.86 1.26 -12.16
C ILE A 19 6.84 1.06 -13.28
N THR A 20 6.43 -0.19 -13.54
CA THR A 20 5.42 -0.49 -14.56
C THR A 20 4.06 0.10 -14.17
N ALA A 21 3.63 -0.08 -12.92
CA ALA A 21 2.39 0.50 -12.40
C ALA A 21 2.43 2.04 -12.46
N ALA A 22 3.54 2.65 -12.05
CA ALA A 22 3.76 4.10 -12.12
C ALA A 22 3.67 4.63 -13.56
N SER A 23 4.27 3.91 -14.51
CA SER A 23 4.23 4.25 -15.95
C SER A 23 2.82 4.17 -16.53
N ILE A 24 2.05 3.14 -16.16
CA ILE A 24 0.63 3.05 -16.53
C ILE A 24 -0.15 4.23 -15.95
N GLY A 25 0.09 4.58 -14.68
CA GLY A 25 -0.51 5.74 -14.02
C GLY A 25 -0.24 7.04 -14.79
N ASN A 26 1.01 7.26 -15.19
CA ASN A 26 1.40 8.43 -15.99
C ASN A 26 0.68 8.48 -17.34
N ILE A 27 0.61 7.37 -18.07
CA ILE A 27 -0.12 7.30 -19.36
C ILE A 27 -1.62 7.62 -19.18
N LEU A 28 -2.23 7.13 -18.09
CA LEU A 28 -3.64 7.42 -17.78
C LEU A 28 -3.83 8.91 -17.43
N LYS A 29 -2.94 9.50 -16.62
CA LYS A 29 -2.98 10.93 -16.30
C LYS A 29 -2.78 11.81 -17.54
N ALA A 30 -1.87 11.43 -18.44
CA ALA A 30 -1.65 12.10 -19.72
C ALA A 30 -2.89 12.07 -20.64
N ARG A 31 -3.85 11.17 -20.38
CA ARG A 31 -5.16 11.12 -21.04
C ARG A 31 -6.26 11.84 -20.24
N HIS A 32 -5.87 12.72 -19.32
CA HIS A 32 -6.77 13.51 -18.48
C HIS A 32 -7.69 12.67 -17.58
N LEU A 33 -7.25 11.46 -17.20
CA LEU A 33 -7.94 10.67 -16.19
C LEU A 33 -7.37 11.00 -14.81
N THR A 34 -8.25 11.11 -13.81
CA THR A 34 -7.83 11.13 -12.42
C THR A 34 -7.36 9.73 -12.02
N VAL A 35 -6.13 9.64 -11.51
CA VAL A 35 -5.50 8.36 -11.13
C VAL A 35 -4.96 8.49 -9.72
N SER A 36 -5.10 7.43 -8.93
CA SER A 36 -4.43 7.26 -7.64
C SER A 36 -3.77 5.89 -7.63
N LEU A 37 -2.58 5.79 -7.04
CA LEU A 37 -1.86 4.53 -6.90
C LEU A 37 -1.82 4.11 -5.43
N GLN A 38 -1.81 2.80 -5.22
CA GLN A 38 -1.75 2.20 -3.90
C GLN A 38 -0.84 0.97 -3.95
N LYS A 39 0.02 0.84 -2.94
CA LYS A 39 0.89 -0.30 -2.71
C LYS A 39 0.35 -1.14 -1.55
N LEU A 40 0.16 -2.43 -1.81
CA LEU A 40 -0.16 -3.43 -0.80
C LEU A 40 1.10 -4.24 -0.49
N ASP A 41 1.68 -4.04 0.68
CA ASP A 41 2.88 -4.70 1.13
C ASP A 41 2.57 -5.90 2.05
N PRO A 42 3.02 -7.12 1.72
CA PRO A 42 2.63 -8.31 2.47
C PRO A 42 3.40 -8.49 3.79
N TYR A 43 4.33 -7.60 4.14
CA TYR A 43 5.12 -7.69 5.38
C TYR A 43 4.34 -7.27 6.64
N LEU A 44 4.82 -7.71 7.80
CA LEU A 44 4.16 -7.53 9.10
C LEU A 44 4.52 -6.23 9.82
N ASN A 45 5.57 -5.52 9.39
CA ASN A 45 5.84 -4.18 9.89
C ASN A 45 4.61 -3.28 9.62
N VAL A 46 4.18 -2.51 10.61
CA VAL A 46 3.01 -1.60 10.47
C VAL A 46 3.31 -0.52 9.43
N ASP A 47 4.54 -0.02 9.47
CA ASP A 47 5.19 0.89 8.53
C ASP A 47 6.66 0.42 8.36
N PRO A 48 7.38 0.89 7.33
CA PRO A 48 8.78 0.52 7.14
C PRO A 48 9.76 1.32 8.01
N GLY A 49 9.31 2.20 8.91
CA GLY A 49 10.18 3.03 9.76
C GLY A 49 11.11 2.22 10.69
N THR A 50 10.76 0.96 10.93
CA THR A 50 11.57 0.00 11.70
C THR A 50 12.53 -0.86 10.86
N MET A 51 12.48 -0.75 9.53
CA MET A 51 13.27 -1.56 8.61
C MET A 51 14.63 -0.90 8.33
N SER A 52 15.68 -1.71 8.18
CA SER A 52 17.01 -1.20 7.82
C SER A 52 17.03 -0.70 6.38
N PRO A 53 17.32 0.59 6.12
CA PRO A 53 17.29 1.11 4.76
C PRO A 53 18.40 0.54 3.86
N TYR A 54 19.50 0.09 4.47
CA TYR A 54 20.59 -0.57 3.74
C TYR A 54 20.21 -1.94 3.17
N GLN A 55 19.22 -2.60 3.76
CA GLN A 55 18.78 -3.94 3.36
C GLN A 55 17.49 -3.90 2.54
N HIS A 56 16.62 -2.92 2.80
CA HIS A 56 15.27 -2.89 2.26
C HIS A 56 14.98 -1.69 1.35
N GLY A 57 15.91 -0.74 1.23
CA GLY A 57 15.71 0.49 0.48
C GLY A 57 15.26 1.65 1.37
N GLU A 58 15.14 2.85 0.79
CA GLU A 58 14.72 4.04 1.53
C GLU A 58 13.30 3.92 2.09
N VAL A 59 13.04 4.66 3.16
CA VAL A 59 11.67 4.94 3.63
C VAL A 59 11.21 6.23 2.95
N PHE A 60 10.07 6.16 2.25
CA PHE A 60 9.47 7.34 1.62
C PHE A 60 8.49 8.01 2.58
N VAL A 61 8.54 9.34 2.68
CA VAL A 61 7.67 10.12 3.56
C VAL A 61 6.72 10.96 2.72
N THR A 62 5.42 10.76 2.89
CA THR A 62 4.36 11.55 2.23
C THR A 62 4.17 12.90 2.92
N ASP A 63 3.52 13.85 2.24
CA ASP A 63 3.22 15.19 2.78
C ASP A 63 2.38 15.15 4.07
N ASP A 64 1.54 14.14 4.23
CA ASP A 64 0.75 13.91 5.45
C ASP A 64 1.53 13.19 6.57
N GLY A 65 2.83 12.99 6.38
CA GLY A 65 3.78 12.52 7.40
C GLY A 65 3.84 11.01 7.58
N ALA A 66 3.32 10.22 6.63
CA ALA A 66 3.39 8.76 6.73
C ALA A 66 4.75 8.24 6.24
N GLU A 67 5.38 7.37 7.02
CA GLU A 67 6.50 6.55 6.60
C GLU A 67 5.97 5.36 5.78
N THR A 68 6.46 5.21 4.55
CA THR A 68 5.92 4.28 3.55
C THR A 68 7.01 3.62 2.73
N ASP A 69 6.63 2.58 1.99
CA ASP A 69 7.51 1.89 1.04
C ASP A 69 7.97 2.82 -0.10
N LEU A 70 9.22 2.64 -0.57
CA LEU A 70 9.84 3.44 -1.61
C LEU A 70 9.06 3.50 -2.94
N ASP A 71 8.18 2.52 -3.20
CA ASP A 71 7.35 2.52 -4.40
C ASP A 71 6.44 3.75 -4.47
N LEU A 72 6.02 4.34 -3.34
CA LEU A 72 5.22 5.57 -3.35
C LEU A 72 5.99 6.74 -3.95
N GLY A 73 7.30 6.84 -3.69
CA GLY A 73 8.14 7.82 -4.35
C GLY A 73 8.20 7.62 -5.86
N HIS A 74 8.18 6.38 -6.36
CA HIS A 74 8.05 6.14 -7.80
C HIS A 74 6.71 6.62 -8.34
N TYR A 75 5.63 6.40 -7.61
CA TYR A 75 4.29 6.81 -8.03
C TYR A 75 4.18 8.33 -8.10
N GLU A 76 4.60 9.05 -7.06
CA GLU A 76 4.58 10.51 -7.04
C GLU A 76 5.44 11.10 -8.16
N ARG A 77 6.67 10.58 -8.36
CA ARG A 77 7.57 11.09 -9.42
C ARG A 77 7.04 10.87 -10.84
N PHE A 78 6.30 9.78 -11.09
CA PHE A 78 5.79 9.45 -12.42
C PHE A 78 4.44 10.11 -12.71
N VAL A 79 3.58 10.18 -11.69
CA VAL A 79 2.21 10.66 -11.83
C VAL A 79 2.09 12.12 -11.40
N ASP A 80 3.09 12.70 -10.75
CA ASP A 80 3.12 14.12 -10.36
C ASP A 80 1.89 14.49 -9.52
N GLU A 81 1.59 13.67 -8.52
CA GLU A 81 0.51 13.85 -7.55
C GLU A 81 0.99 13.40 -6.18
N ASN A 82 0.63 14.14 -5.13
CA ASN A 82 0.99 13.79 -3.76
C ASN A 82 0.08 12.66 -3.28
N LEU A 83 0.70 11.58 -2.82
CA LEU A 83 0.02 10.44 -2.22
C LEU A 83 -0.12 10.65 -0.71
N THR A 84 -0.88 9.75 -0.09
CA THR A 84 -1.23 9.86 1.34
C THR A 84 -0.91 8.56 2.07
N VAL A 85 -1.08 8.57 3.39
CA VAL A 85 -1.05 7.39 4.25
C VAL A 85 -1.97 6.25 3.78
N ALA A 86 -3.01 6.56 2.99
CA ALA A 86 -3.93 5.58 2.42
C ALA A 86 -3.33 4.85 1.18
N SER A 87 -2.27 5.38 0.59
CA SER A 87 -1.61 4.81 -0.59
C SER A 87 -0.61 3.69 -0.25
N ASN A 88 -0.31 3.45 1.02
CA ASN A 88 0.47 2.28 1.45
C ASN A 88 -0.29 1.50 2.54
N VAL A 89 -0.54 0.22 2.26
CA VAL A 89 -1.23 -0.69 3.19
C VAL A 89 -0.33 -1.90 3.41
N THR A 90 -0.08 -2.24 4.67
CA THR A 90 0.76 -3.37 5.07
C THR A 90 -0.08 -4.45 5.74
N THR A 91 0.36 -5.71 5.68
CA THR A 91 -0.26 -6.79 6.48
C THR A 91 -0.24 -6.43 7.97
N GLY A 92 0.87 -5.84 8.45
CA GLY A 92 1.01 -5.37 9.83
C GLY A 92 -0.12 -4.44 10.27
N LYS A 93 -0.39 -3.41 9.47
CA LYS A 93 -1.45 -2.42 9.74
C LYS A 93 -2.85 -3.03 9.75
N ILE A 94 -3.15 -3.91 8.78
CA ILE A 94 -4.45 -4.61 8.72
C ILE A 94 -4.64 -5.46 9.98
N TYR A 95 -3.67 -6.30 10.32
CA TYR A 95 -3.79 -7.19 11.47
C TYR A 95 -3.83 -6.42 12.79
N GLN A 96 -3.05 -5.34 12.92
CA GLN A 96 -3.11 -4.47 14.10
C GLN A 96 -4.51 -3.91 14.31
N GLU A 97 -5.16 -3.40 13.26
CA GLU A 97 -6.50 -2.82 13.35
C GLU A 97 -7.57 -3.89 13.64
N VAL A 98 -7.50 -5.05 12.97
CA VAL A 98 -8.42 -6.17 13.21
C VAL A 98 -8.30 -6.66 14.65
N ILE A 99 -7.09 -6.85 15.16
CA ILE A 99 -6.87 -7.28 16.55
C ILE A 99 -7.35 -6.20 17.53
N ALA A 100 -7.10 -4.91 17.25
CA ALA A 100 -7.55 -3.81 18.09
C ALA A 100 -9.09 -3.75 18.18
N ARG A 101 -9.79 -3.92 17.06
CA ARG A 101 -11.27 -4.04 17.01
C ARG A 101 -11.78 -5.21 17.83
N GLU A 102 -11.12 -6.35 17.69
CA GLU A 102 -11.46 -7.56 18.42
C GLU A 102 -11.34 -7.36 19.93
N ARG A 103 -10.25 -6.75 20.40
CA ARG A 103 -10.04 -6.45 21.83
C ARG A 103 -11.01 -5.40 22.39
N ARG A 104 -11.57 -4.52 21.56
CA ARG A 104 -12.65 -3.60 21.96
C ARG A 104 -14.03 -4.25 21.99
N GLY A 105 -14.16 -5.47 21.46
CA GLY A 105 -15.44 -6.17 21.35
C GLY A 105 -16.25 -5.80 20.10
N ASP A 106 -15.64 -5.15 19.10
CA ASP A 106 -16.33 -4.66 17.90
C ASP A 106 -16.91 -5.80 17.04
N TYR A 107 -16.41 -7.04 17.21
CA TYR A 107 -16.93 -8.25 16.56
C TYR A 107 -17.98 -9.01 17.40
N LEU A 108 -18.46 -8.45 18.51
CA LEU A 108 -19.63 -8.94 19.27
C LEU A 108 -19.54 -10.42 19.69
N GLY A 109 -18.35 -10.89 20.06
CA GLY A 109 -18.10 -12.27 20.50
C GLY A 109 -17.99 -13.30 19.37
N ALA A 110 -18.02 -12.87 18.10
CA ALA A 110 -17.77 -13.75 16.96
C ALA A 110 -16.30 -14.18 16.89
N THR A 111 -16.06 -15.35 16.29
CA THR A 111 -14.71 -15.79 15.93
C THR A 111 -14.14 -14.89 14.84
N VAL A 112 -13.04 -14.21 15.11
CA VAL A 112 -12.31 -13.42 14.10
C VAL A 112 -11.45 -14.34 13.24
N GLN A 113 -11.52 -14.16 11.93
CA GLN A 113 -10.97 -15.05 10.92
C GLN A 113 -10.39 -14.24 9.75
N VAL A 114 -9.44 -14.84 9.00
CA VAL A 114 -8.88 -14.23 7.79
C VAL A 114 -9.99 -13.82 6.82
N ILE A 115 -10.90 -14.74 6.51
CA ILE A 115 -12.12 -14.44 5.75
C ILE A 115 -13.30 -14.52 6.71
N PRO A 116 -14.15 -13.49 6.83
CA PRO A 116 -14.13 -12.25 6.05
C PRO A 116 -13.35 -11.09 6.72
N HIS A 117 -12.95 -11.21 7.99
CA HIS A 117 -12.58 -10.05 8.81
C HIS A 117 -11.29 -9.34 8.40
N VAL A 118 -10.29 -10.07 7.88
CA VAL A 118 -9.04 -9.47 7.38
C VAL A 118 -9.21 -8.97 5.95
N THR A 119 -10.11 -9.57 5.18
CA THR A 119 -10.38 -9.20 3.77
C THR A 119 -11.39 -8.04 3.59
N ASN A 120 -12.06 -7.60 4.66
CA ASN A 120 -13.06 -6.51 4.67
C ASN A 120 -12.45 -5.18 5.13
#